data_AF-A0A3R7AZA9-F1
#
_entry.id   AF-A0A3R7AZA9-F1
#
_cell.length_a   1.000
_cell.length_b   1.000
_cell.length_c   1.000
_cell.angle_alpha   90.00
_cell.angle_beta   90.00
_cell.angle_gamma   90.00
#
_symmetry.space_group_name_H-M   'P 1'
#
loop_
_entity.id
_entity.type
_entity.pdbx_description
1 polymer ?
#
loop_
_entity_poly.entity_id
_entity_poly.type
_entity_poly.pdbx_seq_one_letter_code
_entity_poly.pdbx_strand_id
1 'polypeptide(L)'
;MELKRLTVLVDEAEAVLARLRQSLDEEHDAGITSTEQDERHIQSLALLQQLTTSQPDLDEKIQKFVDKLAWRDPITNDPRYGPAMQEKILAVAGRISAVKEAAAAATDIIEPKASVALQNQQLRKQAQDNLDAECLKKEKERACIEAQQVIAAQELLQKQLKDAEIAAQIEREALAKAAQAVRDERARAQAEKEREDAEAQRQQDELNQSIPVGLAGLEVALGLLGRHFQSDAATFRAAKRTLLVLL
;
A
#
# COMPACT_ATOMS: atom_id res chain seq x y z
N MET A 1 -37.49 9.94 -56.45
CA MET A 1 -36.36 10.22 -55.55
C MET A 1 -35.75 8.95 -54.92
N GLU A 2 -36.38 7.79 -55.06
CA GLU A 2 -35.93 6.54 -54.42
C GLU A 2 -34.75 5.86 -55.13
N LEU A 3 -34.70 5.85 -56.47
CA LEU A 3 -33.61 5.17 -57.19
C LEU A 3 -32.24 5.83 -56.97
N LYS A 4 -32.19 7.17 -56.81
CA LYS A 4 -30.97 7.90 -56.44
C LYS A 4 -30.45 7.54 -55.04
N ARG A 5 -31.34 7.18 -54.12
CA ARG A 5 -30.95 6.73 -52.77
C ARG A 5 -30.46 5.29 -52.82
N LEU A 6 -31.12 4.45 -53.63
CA LEU A 6 -30.68 3.08 -53.86
C LEU A 6 -29.28 3.04 -54.50
N THR A 7 -28.99 3.90 -55.48
CA THR A 7 -27.65 3.98 -56.07
C THR A 7 -26.58 4.31 -55.04
N VAL A 8 -26.86 5.22 -54.09
CA VAL A 8 -25.89 5.56 -53.02
C VAL A 8 -25.63 4.36 -52.10
N LEU A 9 -26.67 3.60 -51.72
CA LEU A 9 -26.50 2.39 -50.91
C LEU A 9 -25.69 1.32 -51.65
N VAL A 10 -25.85 1.21 -52.97
CA VAL A 10 -25.04 0.30 -53.80
C VAL A 10 -23.60 0.79 -53.89
N ASP A 11 -23.37 2.10 -54.03
CA ASP A 11 -22.01 2.68 -54.02
C ASP A 11 -21.31 2.41 -52.67
N GLU A 12 -22.04 2.50 -51.55
CA GLU A 12 -21.54 2.16 -50.21
C GLU A 12 -21.21 0.67 -50.09
N ALA A 13 -22.08 -0.22 -50.58
CA ALA A 13 -21.83 -1.66 -50.58
C ALA A 13 -20.61 -2.03 -51.44
N GLU A 14 -20.44 -1.41 -52.60
CA GLU A 14 -19.25 -1.59 -53.44
C GLU A 14 -17.98 -1.06 -52.77
N ALA A 15 -18.05 0.05 -52.04
CA ALA A 15 -16.92 0.56 -51.27
C ALA A 15 -16.51 -0.39 -50.15
N VAL A 16 -17.48 -1.01 -49.46
CA VAL A 16 -17.20 -2.05 -48.45
C VAL A 16 -16.58 -3.28 -49.11
N LEU A 17 -17.09 -3.69 -50.27
CA LEU A 17 -16.56 -4.83 -51.02
C LEU A 17 -15.13 -4.57 -51.53
N ALA A 18 -14.81 -3.34 -51.93
CA ALA A 18 -13.46 -2.95 -52.31
C ALA A 18 -12.48 -3.04 -51.12
N ARG A 19 -12.90 -2.60 -49.92
CA ARG A 19 -12.10 -2.76 -48.69
C ARG A 19 -11.89 -4.23 -48.34
N LEU A 20 -12.92 -5.05 -48.50
CA LEU A 20 -12.83 -6.49 -48.26
C LEU A 20 -11.82 -7.14 -49.22
N ARG A 21 -11.87 -6.81 -50.52
CA ARG A 21 -10.87 -7.28 -51.50
C ARG A 21 -9.46 -6.85 -51.14
N GLN A 22 -9.28 -5.57 -50.80
CA GLN A 22 -7.99 -5.08 -50.36
C GLN A 22 -7.47 -5.86 -49.14
N SER A 23 -8.34 -6.13 -48.16
CA SER A 23 -7.94 -6.90 -46.97
C SER A 23 -7.53 -8.34 -47.29
N LEU A 24 -8.13 -8.95 -48.32
CA LEU A 24 -7.77 -10.29 -48.79
C LEU A 24 -6.46 -10.30 -49.59
N ASP A 25 -6.21 -9.26 -50.39
CA ASP A 25 -4.98 -9.14 -51.18
C ASP A 25 -3.76 -8.95 -50.27
N GLU A 26 -3.91 -8.14 -49.21
CA GLU A 26 -2.89 -7.87 -48.19
C GLU A 26 -2.61 -9.06 -47.25
N GLU A 27 -3.33 -10.19 -47.35
CA GLU A 27 -3.03 -11.41 -46.57
C GLU A 27 -1.66 -12.03 -46.93
N HIS A 28 -1.07 -11.66 -48.08
CA HIS A 28 0.20 -12.20 -48.57
C HIS A 28 1.43 -11.41 -48.11
N ASP A 29 1.28 -10.41 -47.24
CA ASP A 29 2.39 -9.61 -46.74
C ASP A 29 3.20 -10.40 -45.70
N ALA A 30 4.42 -10.80 -46.08
CA ALA A 30 5.34 -11.61 -45.28
C ALA A 30 5.84 -10.94 -43.96
N GLY A 31 5.43 -9.70 -43.69
CA GLY A 31 5.84 -8.93 -42.51
C GLY A 31 4.85 -8.96 -41.33
N ILE A 32 3.69 -9.62 -41.47
CA ILE A 32 2.61 -9.55 -40.47
C ILE A 32 2.76 -10.66 -39.43
N THR A 33 2.52 -10.32 -38.16
CA THR A 33 2.49 -11.30 -37.07
C THR A 33 1.22 -12.16 -37.10
N SER A 34 1.26 -13.38 -36.55
CA SER A 34 0.08 -14.24 -36.47
C SER A 34 -1.10 -13.58 -35.73
N THR A 35 -0.83 -12.71 -34.75
CA THR A 35 -1.85 -11.92 -34.05
C THR A 35 -2.54 -10.91 -34.94
N GLU A 36 -1.76 -10.13 -35.69
CA GLU A 36 -2.30 -9.13 -36.62
C GLU A 36 -3.04 -9.79 -37.79
N GLN A 37 -2.60 -10.97 -38.21
CA GLN A 37 -3.29 -11.77 -39.22
C GLN A 37 -4.66 -12.26 -38.72
N ASP A 38 -4.74 -12.76 -37.49
CA ASP A 38 -6.02 -13.14 -36.88
C ASP A 38 -6.98 -11.94 -36.78
N GLU A 39 -6.48 -10.76 -36.38
CA GLU A 39 -7.28 -9.53 -36.30
C GLU A 39 -7.82 -9.11 -37.66
N ARG A 40 -7.01 -9.23 -38.72
CA ARG A 40 -7.46 -8.97 -40.10
C ARG A 40 -8.56 -9.92 -40.55
N HIS A 41 -8.42 -11.23 -40.28
CA HIS A 41 -9.47 -12.19 -40.62
C HIS A 41 -10.78 -11.86 -39.89
N ILE A 42 -10.72 -11.46 -38.62
CA ILE A 42 -11.90 -11.01 -37.86
C ILE A 42 -12.52 -9.74 -38.47
N GLN A 43 -11.70 -8.76 -38.87
CA GLN A 43 -12.18 -7.55 -39.53
C GLN A 43 -12.81 -7.86 -40.89
N SER A 44 -12.22 -8.76 -41.68
CA SER A 44 -12.77 -9.19 -42.97
C SER A 44 -14.14 -9.87 -42.80
N LEU A 45 -14.32 -10.65 -41.73
CA LEU A 45 -15.62 -11.25 -41.39
C LEU A 45 -16.66 -10.17 -41.03
N ALA A 46 -16.27 -9.13 -40.31
CA ALA A 46 -17.17 -8.02 -39.98
C ALA A 46 -17.62 -7.25 -41.23
N LEU A 47 -16.71 -6.99 -42.18
CA LEU A 47 -17.03 -6.39 -43.46
C LEU A 47 -17.98 -7.29 -44.29
N LEU A 48 -17.74 -8.59 -44.28
CA LEU A 48 -18.61 -9.56 -44.95
C LEU A 48 -20.01 -9.58 -44.34
N GLN A 49 -20.12 -9.59 -43.02
CA GLN A 49 -21.40 -9.52 -42.30
C GLN A 49 -22.16 -8.23 -42.61
N GLN A 50 -21.45 -7.10 -42.76
CA GLN A 50 -22.06 -5.84 -43.16
C GLN A 50 -22.70 -5.95 -44.56
N LEU A 51 -21.99 -6.53 -45.53
CA LEU A 51 -22.50 -6.75 -46.89
C LEU A 51 -23.72 -7.67 -46.88
N THR A 52 -23.60 -8.84 -46.25
CA THR A 52 -24.69 -9.84 -46.24
C THR A 52 -25.94 -9.35 -45.52
N THR A 53 -25.81 -8.54 -44.47
CA THR A 53 -26.94 -7.94 -43.74
C THR A 53 -27.66 -6.87 -44.57
N SER A 54 -26.92 -6.10 -45.38
CA SER A 54 -27.50 -5.05 -46.24
C SER A 54 -28.15 -5.58 -47.52
N GLN A 55 -27.73 -6.76 -47.98
CA GLN A 55 -28.15 -7.34 -49.26
C GLN A 55 -29.66 -7.58 -49.44
N PRO A 56 -30.43 -8.13 -48.46
CA PRO A 56 -31.85 -8.37 -48.67
C PRO A 56 -32.66 -7.09 -48.88
N ASP A 57 -32.28 -5.98 -48.22
CA ASP A 57 -32.93 -4.69 -48.40
C ASP A 57 -32.62 -4.08 -49.78
N LEU A 58 -31.40 -4.24 -50.29
CA LEU A 58 -31.03 -3.85 -51.65
C LEU A 58 -31.82 -4.65 -52.69
N ASP A 59 -31.88 -5.97 -52.53
CA ASP A 59 -32.62 -6.89 -53.40
C ASP A 59 -34.12 -6.53 -53.43
N GLU A 60 -34.74 -6.28 -52.28
CA GLU A 60 -36.16 -5.90 -52.21
C GLU A 60 -36.44 -4.55 -52.89
N LYS A 61 -35.57 -3.55 -52.65
CA LYS A 61 -35.73 -2.21 -53.22
C LYS A 61 -35.55 -2.22 -54.73
N ILE A 62 -34.57 -2.94 -55.28
CA ILE A 62 -34.38 -3.00 -56.73
C ILE A 62 -35.48 -3.80 -57.42
N GLN A 63 -35.97 -4.89 -56.80
CA GLN A 63 -37.05 -5.70 -57.37
C GLN A 63 -38.31 -4.87 -57.61
N LYS A 64 -38.67 -3.97 -56.68
CA LYS A 64 -39.80 -3.03 -56.85
C LYS A 64 -39.67 -2.13 -58.08
N PHE A 65 -38.45 -1.80 -58.51
CA PHE A 65 -38.22 -1.05 -59.76
C PHE A 65 -38.26 -1.95 -60.97
N VAL A 66 -37.67 -3.14 -60.88
CA VAL A 66 -37.67 -4.15 -61.95
C VAL A 66 -39.11 -4.56 -62.30
N ASP A 67 -39.96 -4.83 -61.31
CA ASP A 67 -41.37 -5.19 -61.53
C ASP A 67 -42.14 -4.07 -62.26
N LYS A 68 -41.81 -2.82 -61.95
CA LYS A 68 -42.42 -1.64 -62.59
C LYS A 68 -41.94 -1.41 -64.03
N LEU A 69 -40.87 -2.07 -64.49
CA LEU A 69 -40.44 -2.01 -65.89
C LEU A 69 -41.46 -2.66 -66.84
N ALA A 70 -42.16 -3.69 -66.36
CA ALA A 70 -43.20 -4.37 -67.13
C ALA A 70 -44.50 -3.57 -67.23
N TRP A 71 -44.64 -2.48 -66.47
CA TRP A 71 -45.87 -1.70 -66.43
C TRP A 71 -45.96 -0.80 -67.67
N ARG A 72 -47.14 -0.78 -68.27
CA ARG A 72 -47.47 0.10 -69.39
C ARG A 72 -48.58 1.06 -68.98
N ASP A 73 -48.54 2.25 -69.56
CA ASP A 73 -49.62 3.22 -69.43
C ASP A 73 -50.90 2.62 -70.03
N PRO A 74 -52.03 2.56 -69.30
CA PRO A 74 -53.25 1.94 -69.79
C PRO A 74 -53.90 2.70 -70.96
N ILE A 75 -53.53 3.97 -71.19
CA ILE A 75 -54.09 4.82 -72.24
C ILE A 75 -53.17 4.83 -73.46
N THR A 76 -51.87 5.04 -73.29
CA THR A 76 -50.92 5.13 -74.42
C THR A 76 -50.23 3.82 -74.76
N ASN A 77 -50.32 2.80 -73.90
CA ASN A 77 -49.59 1.53 -73.99
C ASN A 77 -48.05 1.69 -74.00
N ASP A 78 -47.55 2.88 -73.67
CA ASP A 78 -46.14 3.16 -73.57
C ASP A 78 -45.56 2.57 -72.27
N PRO A 79 -44.27 2.17 -72.26
CA PRO A 79 -43.61 1.76 -71.05
C PRO A 79 -43.63 2.87 -69.99
N ARG A 80 -43.89 2.51 -68.73
CA ARG A 80 -43.93 3.46 -67.62
C ARG A 80 -42.64 4.28 -67.46
N TYR A 81 -41.50 3.65 -67.73
CA TYR A 81 -40.19 4.28 -67.71
C TYR A 81 -39.66 4.43 -69.14
N GLY A 82 -39.17 5.62 -69.49
CA GLY A 82 -38.45 5.82 -70.75
C GLY A 82 -37.15 5.01 -70.81
N PRO A 83 -36.60 4.76 -72.01
CA PRO A 83 -35.48 3.84 -72.24
C PRO A 83 -34.25 4.14 -71.36
N ALA A 84 -33.86 5.40 -71.24
CA ALA A 84 -32.73 5.80 -70.39
C ALA A 84 -32.93 5.51 -68.88
N MET A 85 -34.18 5.43 -68.42
CA MET A 85 -34.48 5.08 -67.03
C MET A 85 -34.52 3.56 -66.84
N GLN A 86 -34.97 2.81 -67.85
CA GLN A 86 -34.92 1.35 -67.84
C GLN A 86 -33.47 0.85 -67.77
N GLU A 87 -32.59 1.41 -68.60
CA GLU A 87 -31.15 1.10 -68.59
C GLU A 87 -30.53 1.35 -67.20
N LYS A 88 -30.88 2.47 -66.54
CA LYS A 88 -30.39 2.76 -65.19
C LYS A 88 -30.87 1.76 -64.15
N ILE A 89 -32.13 1.33 -64.21
CA ILE A 89 -32.67 0.31 -63.28
C ILE A 89 -31.92 -1.00 -63.48
N LEU A 90 -31.75 -1.45 -64.73
CA LEU A 90 -31.04 -2.68 -65.05
C LEU A 90 -29.55 -2.61 -64.67
N ALA A 91 -28.90 -1.47 -64.87
CA ALA A 91 -27.52 -1.25 -64.46
C ALA A 91 -27.35 -1.37 -62.94
N VAL A 92 -28.25 -0.75 -62.16
CA VAL A 92 -28.23 -0.85 -60.69
C VAL A 92 -28.52 -2.28 -60.23
N ALA A 93 -29.46 -2.98 -60.86
CA ALA A 93 -29.73 -4.40 -60.58
C ALA A 93 -28.51 -5.29 -60.84
N GLY A 94 -27.80 -5.07 -61.96
CA GLY A 94 -26.56 -5.78 -62.27
C GLY A 94 -25.47 -5.55 -61.21
N ARG A 95 -25.31 -4.31 -60.74
CA ARG A 95 -24.36 -3.97 -59.66
C ARG A 95 -24.69 -4.68 -58.35
N ILE A 96 -25.97 -4.71 -57.96
CA ILE A 96 -26.44 -5.41 -56.76
C ILE A 96 -26.15 -6.93 -56.87
N SER A 97 -26.43 -7.54 -58.02
CA SER A 97 -26.10 -8.96 -58.26
C SER A 97 -24.60 -9.23 -58.16
N ALA A 98 -23.78 -8.36 -58.77
CA ALA A 98 -22.33 -8.50 -58.71
C ALA A 98 -21.78 -8.40 -57.28
N VAL A 99 -22.32 -7.49 -56.47
CA VAL A 99 -21.97 -7.39 -55.04
C VAL A 99 -22.38 -8.65 -54.28
N LYS A 100 -23.58 -9.19 -54.54
CA LYS A 100 -24.08 -10.43 -53.93
C LYS A 100 -23.18 -11.61 -54.23
N GLU A 101 -22.85 -11.81 -55.50
CA GLU A 101 -22.03 -12.93 -55.97
C GLU A 101 -20.62 -12.83 -55.41
N ALA A 102 -20.02 -11.64 -55.40
CA ALA A 102 -18.70 -11.43 -54.84
C ALA A 102 -18.68 -11.58 -53.31
N ALA A 103 -19.73 -11.18 -52.60
CA ALA A 103 -19.88 -11.43 -51.17
C ALA A 103 -19.99 -12.95 -50.88
N ALA A 104 -20.79 -13.67 -51.66
CA ALA A 104 -20.93 -15.12 -51.53
C ALA A 104 -19.60 -15.86 -51.78
N ALA A 105 -18.85 -15.47 -52.81
CA ALA A 105 -17.53 -16.04 -53.10
C ALA A 105 -16.51 -15.76 -51.97
N ALA A 106 -16.62 -14.60 -51.31
CA ALA A 106 -15.76 -14.26 -50.18
C ALA A 106 -16.11 -15.04 -48.91
N THR A 107 -17.37 -15.46 -48.73
CA THR A 107 -17.83 -16.22 -47.55
C THR A 107 -17.03 -17.51 -47.37
N ASP A 108 -16.89 -18.29 -48.45
CA ASP A 108 -16.20 -19.59 -48.42
C ASP A 108 -14.71 -19.48 -48.03
N ILE A 109 -14.11 -18.31 -48.24
CA ILE A 109 -12.70 -18.03 -47.95
C ILE A 109 -12.53 -17.45 -46.54
N ILE A 110 -13.40 -16.51 -46.16
CA ILE A 110 -13.24 -15.72 -44.93
C ILE A 110 -13.75 -16.46 -43.69
N GLU A 111 -14.92 -17.10 -43.77
CA GLU A 111 -15.51 -17.79 -42.61
C GLU A 111 -14.58 -18.79 -41.92
N PRO A 112 -13.90 -19.72 -42.63
CA PRO A 112 -13.02 -20.67 -41.96
C PRO A 112 -11.82 -19.99 -41.31
N LYS A 113 -11.21 -18.99 -41.98
CA LYS A 113 -10.05 -18.26 -41.44
C LYS A 113 -10.43 -17.42 -40.23
N ALA A 114 -11.55 -16.73 -40.29
CA ALA A 114 -12.07 -15.92 -39.19
C ALA A 114 -12.50 -16.78 -37.98
N SER A 115 -13.06 -17.97 -38.23
CA SER A 115 -13.39 -18.93 -37.16
C SER A 115 -12.14 -19.38 -36.39
N VAL A 116 -11.08 -19.74 -37.12
CA VAL A 116 -9.78 -20.08 -36.51
C VAL A 116 -9.19 -18.89 -35.76
N ALA A 117 -9.24 -17.69 -36.35
CA ALA A 117 -8.75 -16.47 -35.71
C ALA A 117 -9.49 -16.14 -34.41
N LEU A 118 -10.82 -16.29 -34.38
CA LEU A 118 -11.62 -16.13 -33.17
C LEU A 118 -11.25 -17.14 -32.10
N GLN A 119 -11.02 -18.40 -32.49
CA GLN A 119 -10.56 -19.44 -31.57
C GLN A 119 -9.17 -19.13 -31.00
N ASN A 120 -8.23 -18.69 -31.83
CA ASN A 120 -6.90 -18.26 -31.41
C ASN A 120 -6.98 -17.10 -30.42
N GLN A 121 -7.84 -16.11 -30.68
CA GLN A 121 -8.06 -14.98 -29.79
C GLN A 121 -8.61 -15.44 -28.43
N GLN A 122 -9.56 -16.39 -28.40
CA GLN A 122 -10.09 -16.96 -27.17
C GLN A 122 -9.02 -17.73 -26.37
N LEU A 123 -8.21 -18.55 -27.04
CA LEU A 123 -7.12 -19.29 -26.41
C LEU A 123 -6.08 -18.35 -25.79
N ARG A 124 -5.73 -17.26 -26.47
CA ARG A 124 -4.81 -16.23 -25.94
C ARG A 124 -5.38 -15.56 -24.69
N LYS A 125 -6.66 -15.19 -24.71
CA LYS A 125 -7.33 -14.61 -23.53
C LYS A 125 -7.34 -15.59 -22.36
N GLN A 126 -7.69 -16.85 -22.59
CA GLN A 126 -7.66 -17.88 -21.55
C GLN A 126 -6.25 -18.10 -20.99
N ALA A 127 -5.22 -18.11 -21.84
CA ALA A 127 -3.84 -18.21 -21.40
C ALA A 127 -3.44 -17.02 -20.51
N GLN A 128 -3.86 -15.81 -20.87
CA GLN A 128 -3.61 -14.61 -20.09
C GLN A 128 -4.34 -14.63 -18.75
N ASP A 129 -5.63 -14.98 -18.74
CA ASP A 129 -6.42 -15.12 -17.51
C ASP A 129 -5.82 -16.16 -16.57
N ASN A 130 -5.30 -17.27 -17.11
CA ASN A 130 -4.61 -18.30 -16.33
C ASN A 130 -3.31 -17.78 -15.73
N LEU A 131 -2.50 -17.04 -16.50
CA LEU A 131 -1.26 -16.42 -16.00
C LEU A 131 -1.54 -15.39 -14.90
N ASP A 132 -2.56 -14.56 -15.07
CA ASP A 132 -2.97 -13.57 -14.08
C ASP A 132 -3.47 -14.26 -12.79
N ALA A 133 -4.25 -15.33 -12.93
CA ALA A 133 -4.69 -16.13 -11.79
C ALA A 133 -3.52 -16.80 -11.04
N GLU A 134 -2.50 -17.29 -11.75
CA GLU A 134 -1.28 -17.82 -11.15
C GLU A 134 -0.46 -16.74 -10.43
N CYS A 135 -0.32 -15.55 -11.02
CA CYS A 135 0.36 -14.42 -10.40
C CYS A 135 -0.34 -13.99 -9.11
N LEU A 136 -1.66 -13.85 -9.15
CA LEU A 136 -2.47 -13.53 -7.96
C LEU A 136 -2.36 -14.59 -6.86
N LYS A 137 -2.27 -15.87 -7.21
CA LYS A 137 -2.04 -16.95 -6.23
C LYS A 137 -0.68 -16.81 -5.57
N LYS A 138 0.39 -16.62 -6.36
CA LYS A 138 1.75 -16.43 -5.84
C LYS A 138 1.87 -15.19 -4.97
N GLU A 139 1.22 -14.10 -5.34
CA GLU A 139 1.19 -12.88 -4.52
C GLU A 139 0.48 -13.09 -3.18
N LYS A 140 -0.67 -13.78 -3.18
CA LYS A 140 -1.39 -14.13 -1.95
C LYS A 140 -0.57 -15.04 -1.04
N GLU A 141 0.12 -16.02 -1.61
CA GLU A 141 1.02 -16.91 -0.87
C GLU A 141 2.17 -16.12 -0.22
N ARG A 142 2.81 -15.21 -0.98
CA ARG A 142 3.85 -14.32 -0.45
C ARG A 142 3.34 -13.43 0.66
N ALA A 143 2.19 -12.79 0.47
CA ALA A 143 1.57 -11.93 1.49
C ALA A 143 1.23 -12.71 2.77
N CYS A 144 0.78 -13.97 2.65
CA CYS A 144 0.53 -14.82 3.81
C CYS A 144 1.82 -15.16 4.57
N ILE A 145 2.89 -15.50 3.85
CA ILE A 145 4.21 -15.77 4.45
C ILE A 145 4.75 -14.52 5.14
N GLU A 146 4.68 -13.37 4.49
CA GLU A 146 5.12 -12.09 5.07
C GLU A 146 4.31 -11.72 6.32
N ALA A 147 2.98 -11.90 6.28
CA ALA A 147 2.13 -11.66 7.45
C ALA A 147 2.50 -12.60 8.62
N GLN A 148 2.77 -13.88 8.35
CA GLN A 148 3.24 -14.81 9.37
C GLN A 148 4.59 -14.40 9.96
N GLN A 149 5.52 -13.94 9.13
CA GLN A 149 6.82 -13.45 9.61
C GLN A 149 6.69 -12.19 10.47
N VAL A 150 5.80 -11.26 10.10
CA VAL A 150 5.53 -10.06 10.90
C VAL A 150 4.92 -10.44 12.25
N ILE A 151 3.96 -11.37 12.28
CA ILE A 151 3.36 -11.84 13.53
C ILE A 151 4.43 -12.50 14.41
N ALA A 152 5.23 -13.41 13.86
CA ALA A 152 6.30 -14.08 14.60
C ALA A 152 7.34 -13.08 15.14
N ALA A 153 7.73 -12.07 14.35
CA ALA A 153 8.65 -11.02 14.77
C ALA A 153 8.07 -10.17 15.90
N GLN A 154 6.78 -9.80 15.83
CA GLN A 154 6.10 -9.07 16.90
C GLN A 154 6.04 -9.89 18.19
N GLU A 155 5.73 -11.19 18.11
CA GLU A 155 5.72 -12.07 19.27
C GLU A 155 7.10 -12.19 19.93
N LEU A 156 8.16 -12.29 19.14
CA LEU A 156 9.54 -12.32 19.64
C LEU A 156 9.90 -11.00 20.34
N LEU A 157 9.57 -9.86 19.74
CA LEU A 157 9.80 -8.56 20.36
C LEU A 157 9.01 -8.40 21.66
N GLN A 158 7.75 -8.82 21.70
CA GLN A 158 6.96 -8.76 22.94
C GLN A 158 7.55 -9.63 24.05
N LYS A 159 8.08 -10.82 23.73
CA LYS A 159 8.77 -11.66 24.71
C LYS A 159 10.03 -10.96 25.24
N GLN A 160 10.86 -10.41 24.36
CA GLN A 160 12.06 -9.66 24.76
C GLN A 160 11.74 -8.46 25.64
N LEU A 161 10.66 -7.72 25.34
CA LEU A 161 10.23 -6.59 26.16
C LEU A 161 9.78 -7.05 27.55
N LYS A 162 8.98 -8.12 27.64
CA LYS A 162 8.56 -8.68 28.94
C LYS A 162 9.75 -9.18 29.76
N ASP A 163 10.69 -9.88 29.12
CA ASP A 163 11.89 -10.39 29.80
C ASP A 163 12.77 -9.24 30.30
N ALA A 164 12.91 -8.17 29.50
CA ALA A 164 13.63 -6.96 29.88
C ALA A 164 12.92 -6.20 31.02
N GLU A 165 11.59 -6.12 30.99
CA GLU A 165 10.80 -5.53 32.08
C GLU A 165 10.97 -6.29 33.39
N ILE A 166 10.94 -7.62 33.35
CA ILE A 166 11.18 -8.48 34.52
C ILE A 166 12.60 -8.27 35.04
N ALA A 167 13.60 -8.27 34.15
CA ALA A 167 15.00 -8.03 34.54
C ALA A 167 15.17 -6.65 35.20
N ALA A 168 14.58 -5.59 34.62
CA ALA A 168 14.63 -4.25 35.19
C ALA A 168 13.90 -4.14 36.54
N GLN A 169 12.80 -4.89 36.74
CA GLN A 169 12.11 -4.96 38.03
C GLN A 169 13.00 -5.63 39.08
N ILE A 170 13.65 -6.75 38.75
CA ILE A 170 14.57 -7.44 39.65
C ILE A 170 15.74 -6.54 40.04
N GLU A 171 16.34 -5.82 39.08
CA GLU A 171 17.41 -4.86 39.36
C GLU A 171 16.94 -3.72 40.27
N ARG A 172 15.75 -3.16 40.03
CA ARG A 172 15.16 -2.11 40.88
C ARG A 172 14.91 -2.61 42.30
N GLU A 173 14.38 -3.81 42.45
CA GLU A 173 14.16 -4.42 43.77
C GLU A 173 15.47 -4.67 44.51
N ALA A 174 16.51 -5.14 43.82
CA ALA A 174 17.83 -5.34 44.39
C ALA A 174 18.44 -4.00 44.86
N LEU A 175 18.33 -2.95 44.05
CA LEU A 175 18.77 -1.60 44.41
C LEU A 175 17.97 -1.02 45.59
N ALA A 176 16.65 -1.25 45.62
CA ALA A 176 15.79 -0.81 46.73
C ALA A 176 16.17 -1.51 48.04
N LYS A 177 16.42 -2.83 48.01
CA LYS A 177 16.92 -3.60 49.16
C LYS A 177 18.28 -3.11 49.63
N ALA A 178 19.22 -2.87 48.71
CA ALA A 178 20.52 -2.31 49.04
C ALA A 178 20.42 -0.91 49.67
N ALA A 179 19.55 -0.04 49.14
CA ALA A 179 19.32 1.29 49.70
C ALA A 179 18.68 1.24 51.10
N GLN A 180 17.78 0.29 51.36
CA GLN A 180 17.23 0.06 52.70
C GLN A 180 18.31 -0.41 53.67
N ALA A 181 19.14 -1.38 53.28
CA ALA A 181 20.25 -1.84 54.10
C ALA A 181 21.19 -0.70 54.51
N VAL A 182 21.54 0.21 53.59
CA VAL A 182 22.36 1.39 53.88
C VAL A 182 21.67 2.35 54.87
N ARG A 183 20.34 2.51 54.79
CA ARG A 183 19.60 3.33 55.75
C ARG A 183 19.59 2.69 57.13
N ASP A 184 19.40 1.37 57.21
CA ASP A 184 19.42 0.63 58.46
C ASP A 184 20.81 0.66 59.12
N GLU A 185 21.88 0.52 58.33
CA GLU A 185 23.26 0.67 58.80
C GLU A 185 23.52 2.07 59.36
N ARG A 186 23.09 3.12 58.64
CA ARG A 186 23.21 4.51 59.12
C ARG A 186 22.42 4.73 60.40
N ALA A 187 21.20 4.19 60.50
CA ALA A 187 20.38 4.31 61.70
C ALA A 187 21.02 3.60 62.90
N ARG A 188 21.62 2.41 62.70
CA ARG A 188 22.37 1.71 63.75
C ARG A 188 23.60 2.50 64.19
N ALA A 189 24.39 3.00 63.23
CA ALA A 189 25.57 3.81 63.53
C ALA A 189 25.20 5.12 64.25
N GLN A 190 24.07 5.74 63.91
CA GLN A 190 23.55 6.91 64.64
C GLN A 190 23.13 6.53 66.06
N ALA A 191 22.40 5.43 66.24
CA ALA A 191 22.01 4.96 67.57
C ALA A 191 23.20 4.56 68.46
N GLU A 192 24.26 4.00 67.88
CA GLU A 192 25.52 3.71 68.58
C GLU A 192 26.22 5.02 69.01
N LYS A 193 26.33 6.00 68.11
CA LYS A 193 26.88 7.32 68.46
C LYS A 193 26.07 8.03 69.54
N GLU A 194 24.74 8.01 69.46
CA GLU A 194 23.88 8.60 70.48
C GLU A 194 24.06 7.91 71.85
N ARG A 195 24.34 6.60 71.88
CA ARG A 195 24.66 5.88 73.12
C ARG A 195 26.03 6.27 73.65
N GLU A 196 27.05 6.33 72.79
CA GLU A 196 28.39 6.79 73.16
C GLU A 196 28.36 8.22 73.71
N ASP A 197 27.64 9.12 73.03
CA ASP A 197 27.46 10.51 73.47
C ASP A 197 26.69 10.58 74.80
N ALA A 198 25.65 9.77 74.99
CA ALA A 198 24.91 9.71 76.26
C ALA A 198 25.76 9.15 77.42
N GLU A 199 26.61 8.15 77.16
CA GLU A 199 27.55 7.62 78.14
C GLU A 199 28.64 8.63 78.47
N ALA A 200 29.19 9.33 77.47
CA ALA A 200 30.16 10.40 77.66
C ALA A 200 29.56 11.57 78.45
N GLN A 201 28.30 11.96 78.18
CA GLN A 201 27.58 12.98 78.95
C GLN A 201 27.39 12.54 80.41
N ARG A 202 27.01 11.29 80.68
CA ARG A 202 26.89 10.78 82.05
C ARG A 202 28.23 10.84 82.79
N GLN A 203 29.32 10.44 82.15
CA GLN A 203 30.66 10.54 82.74
C GLN A 203 31.05 12.00 83.00
N GLN A 204 30.72 12.92 82.09
CA GLN A 204 30.93 14.35 82.31
C GLN A 204 30.08 14.89 83.46
N ASP A 205 28.82 14.49 83.58
CA ASP A 205 27.92 14.91 84.65
C ASP A 205 28.39 14.36 86.01
N GLU A 206 28.85 13.10 86.07
CA GLU A 206 29.46 12.51 87.27
C GLU A 206 30.72 13.27 87.68
N LEU A 207 31.60 13.59 86.72
CA LEU A 207 32.78 14.42 86.97
C LEU A 207 32.37 15.81 87.47
N ASN A 208 31.40 16.46 86.84
CA ASN A 208 30.91 17.78 87.24
C ASN A 208 30.30 17.77 88.66
N GLN A 209 29.58 16.72 89.05
CA GLN A 209 29.05 16.57 90.41
C GLN A 209 30.16 16.34 91.45
N SER A 210 31.28 15.75 91.06
CA SER A 210 32.44 15.56 91.94
C SER A 210 33.27 16.83 92.16
N ILE A 211 33.02 17.89 91.38
CA ILE A 211 33.68 19.20 91.56
C ILE A 211 32.95 19.95 92.68
N PRO A 212 33.60 20.21 93.84
CA PRO A 212 32.99 20.99 94.90
C PRO A 212 32.65 22.41 94.40
N VAL A 213 31.40 22.83 94.53
CA VAL A 213 30.92 24.14 94.07
C VAL A 213 30.86 25.11 95.27
N GLY A 214 31.20 26.39 95.05
CA GLY A 214 31.23 27.42 96.10
C GLY A 214 32.62 27.64 96.71
N LEU A 215 32.69 28.24 97.90
CA LEU A 215 33.95 28.63 98.57
C LEU A 215 34.95 27.47 98.71
N ALA A 216 34.46 26.27 99.03
CA ALA A 216 35.29 25.06 99.17
C ALA A 216 35.93 24.63 97.84
N GLY A 217 35.25 24.80 96.72
CA GLY A 217 35.82 24.54 95.39
C GLY A 217 36.88 25.54 94.98
N LEU A 218 36.64 26.81 95.32
CA LEU A 218 37.56 27.91 95.06
C LEU A 218 38.89 27.72 95.81
N GLU A 219 38.84 27.22 97.06
CA GLU A 219 40.04 26.87 97.84
C GLU A 219 40.83 25.72 97.22
N VAL A 220 40.16 24.65 96.75
CA VAL A 220 40.82 23.51 96.10
C VAL A 220 41.45 23.92 94.76
N ALA A 221 40.74 24.72 93.95
CA ALA A 221 41.25 25.24 92.69
C ALA A 221 42.46 26.18 92.90
N LEU A 222 42.40 27.08 93.89
CA LEU A 222 43.54 27.93 94.28
C LEU A 222 44.72 27.10 94.80
N GLY A 223 44.47 26.01 95.52
CA GLY A 223 45.50 25.07 95.98
C GLY A 223 46.19 24.33 94.84
N LEU A 224 45.44 23.87 93.84
CA LEU A 224 45.98 23.22 92.64
C LEU A 224 46.72 24.21 91.73
N LEU A 225 46.20 25.44 91.55
CA LEU A 225 46.90 26.52 90.85
C LEU A 225 48.22 26.86 91.55
N GLY A 226 48.19 26.93 92.89
CA GLY A 226 49.37 27.16 93.71
C GLY A 226 50.42 26.06 93.57
N ARG A 227 50.00 24.80 93.33
CA ARG A 227 50.90 23.67 93.02
C ARG A 227 51.45 23.71 91.60
N HIS A 228 50.62 24.05 90.60
CA HIS A 228 51.04 24.11 89.20
C HIS A 228 52.01 25.26 88.89
N PHE A 229 51.94 26.37 89.62
CA PHE A 229 52.83 27.52 89.48
C PHE A 229 53.93 27.59 90.55
N GLN A 230 54.26 26.48 91.23
CA GLN A 230 55.31 26.43 92.27
C GLN A 230 56.69 26.92 91.81
N SER A 231 56.94 26.93 90.50
CA SER A 231 58.21 27.33 89.88
C SER A 231 58.22 28.75 89.30
N ASP A 232 57.09 29.48 89.27
CA ASP A 232 57.05 30.82 88.65
C ASP A 232 56.04 31.76 89.34
N ALA A 233 56.52 32.48 90.35
CA ALA A 233 55.69 33.30 91.24
C ALA A 233 55.15 34.60 90.60
N ALA A 234 55.69 34.99 89.44
CA ALA A 234 55.24 36.18 88.71
C ALA A 234 53.99 35.88 87.88
N THR A 235 53.98 34.77 87.16
CA THR A 235 52.84 34.28 86.37
C THR A 235 51.68 33.87 87.28
N PHE A 236 51.95 33.27 88.44
CA PHE A 236 50.91 33.01 89.46
C PHE A 236 50.17 34.27 89.92
N ARG A 237 50.91 35.35 90.20
CA ARG A 237 50.32 36.62 90.66
C ARG A 237 49.52 37.31 89.55
N ALA A 238 49.99 37.25 88.31
CA ALA A 238 49.24 37.76 87.16
C ALA A 238 47.92 36.98 86.96
N ALA A 239 47.99 35.65 86.92
CA ALA A 239 46.83 34.77 86.76
C ALA A 239 45.80 34.93 87.90
N LYS A 240 46.27 35.03 89.16
CA LYS A 240 45.41 35.29 90.33
C LYS A 240 44.67 36.63 90.22
N ARG A 241 45.32 37.67 89.66
CA ARG A 241 44.70 38.98 89.43
C ARG A 241 43.67 38.93 88.32
N THR A 242 43.93 38.22 87.24
CA THR A 242 42.99 38.08 86.12
C THR A 242 41.75 37.27 86.51
N LEU A 243 41.91 36.23 87.33
CA LEU A 243 40.80 35.42 87.87
C LEU A 243 39.87 36.23 88.80
N LEU A 244 40.42 37.16 89.58
CA LEU A 244 39.63 38.06 90.45
C LEU A 244 38.87 39.16 89.68
N VAL A 245 39.17 39.38 88.40
CA VAL A 245 38.53 40.37 87.53
C VAL A 245 37.43 39.74 86.65
N LEU A 246 37.39 38.41 86.54
CA LEU A 246 36.44 37.65 85.72
C LEU A 246 35.33 36.96 86.54
N LEU A 247 35.29 37.21 87.85
CA LEU A 247 34.17 36.92 88.76
C LEU A 247 33.33 38.18 88.95
#